data_AF-A0A3B7LWL4-F1
#
_entry.id   AF-A0A3B7LWL4-F1
#
_cell.length_a   1.000
_cell.length_b   1.000
_cell.length_c   1.000
_cell.angle_alpha   90.00
_cell.angle_beta   90.00
_cell.angle_gamma   90.00
#
_symmetry.space_group_name_H-M   'P 1'
#
loop_
_entity.id
_entity.type
_entity.pdbx_description
1 polymer ?
#
loop_
_entity_poly.entity_id
_entity_poly.type
_entity_poly.pdbx_seq_one_letter_code
_entity_poly.pdbx_strand_id
1 'polypeptide(L)'
;MSEENQLPEDDQFYERADEFISLANKQCNSVSESEFETQAAKVSASFMYANARFSTWLTACGYSNADDMRNNKELILQYFLDQYKMMLEDNFEEYASNFEEYMNVEAEEVKRFV
;
A
#
# COMPACT_ATOMS: atom_id res chain seq x y z
N MET A 1 0.55 18.28 17.08
CA MET A 1 1.07 17.46 15.97
C MET A 1 0.39 18.01 14.73
N SER A 2 1.14 18.74 13.90
CA SER A 2 0.60 19.62 12.87
C SER A 2 -0.04 18.84 11.73
N GLU A 3 -1.16 19.35 11.22
CA GLU A 3 -1.95 18.89 10.07
C GLU A 3 -1.18 18.88 8.72
N GLU A 4 0.15 19.06 8.73
CA GLU A 4 0.99 19.27 7.54
C GLU A 4 1.45 17.98 6.83
N ASN A 5 1.07 16.80 7.31
CA ASN A 5 1.58 15.53 6.78
C ASN A 5 0.51 14.63 6.14
N GLN A 6 -0.69 15.15 5.85
CA GLN A 6 -1.68 14.42 5.06
C GLN A 6 -1.58 14.88 3.60
N LEU A 7 -1.29 13.95 2.69
CA LEU A 7 -1.46 14.19 1.27
C LEU A 7 -2.94 14.53 1.03
N PRO A 8 -3.26 15.57 0.24
CA PRO A 8 -4.64 15.86 -0.08
C PRO A 8 -5.23 14.67 -0.84
N GLU A 9 -6.19 14.00 -0.22
CA GLU A 9 -7.05 13.01 -0.87
C GLU A 9 -7.91 13.78 -1.87
N ASP A 10 -7.48 13.81 -3.13
CA ASP A 10 -8.39 14.20 -4.20
C ASP A 10 -9.48 13.13 -4.35
N ASP A 11 -10.62 13.50 -4.95
CA ASP A 11 -11.74 12.58 -5.14
C ASP A 11 -11.34 11.27 -5.88
N GLN A 12 -10.18 11.27 -6.57
CA GLN A 12 -9.65 10.14 -7.34
C GLN A 12 -8.58 9.33 -6.59
N PHE A 13 -8.22 9.70 -5.34
CA PHE A 13 -7.19 9.00 -4.58
C PHE A 13 -7.56 7.54 -4.36
N TYR A 14 -8.78 7.32 -3.86
CA TYR A 14 -9.33 5.99 -3.63
C TYR A 14 -9.47 5.20 -4.94
N GLU A 15 -9.92 5.84 -6.02
CA GLU A 15 -10.04 5.19 -7.32
C GLU A 15 -8.70 4.63 -7.81
N ARG A 16 -7.61 5.40 -7.68
CA ARG A 16 -6.26 4.93 -8.04
C ARG A 16 -5.75 3.83 -7.12
N ALA A 17 -6.05 3.90 -5.82
CA ALA A 17 -5.70 2.83 -4.87
C ALA A 17 -6.41 1.52 -5.24
N ASP A 18 -7.71 1.60 -5.57
CA ASP A 18 -8.52 0.47 -6.01
C ASP A 18 -8.01 -0.14 -7.32
N GLU A 19 -7.53 0.66 -8.26
CA GLU A 19 -6.91 0.16 -9.49
C GLU A 19 -5.66 -0.69 -9.21
N PHE A 20 -4.83 -0.26 -8.25
CA PHE A 20 -3.68 -1.04 -7.82
C PHE A 20 -4.07 -2.35 -7.12
N ILE A 21 -5.06 -2.31 -6.22
CA ILE A 21 -5.60 -3.49 -5.53
C ILE A 21 -6.22 -4.46 -6.54
N SER A 22 -6.97 -3.95 -7.52
CA SER A 22 -7.55 -4.74 -8.61
C SER A 22 -6.48 -5.50 -9.40
N LEU A 23 -5.34 -4.84 -9.68
CA LEU A 23 -4.21 -5.50 -10.33
C LEU A 23 -3.59 -6.59 -9.44
N ALA A 24 -3.38 -6.32 -8.16
CA ALA A 24 -2.88 -7.31 -7.20
C ALA A 24 -3.81 -8.52 -7.14
N ASN A 25 -5.12 -8.30 -7.04
CA ASN A 25 -6.14 -9.36 -7.03
C ASN A 25 -6.12 -10.23 -8.28
N LYS A 26 -5.95 -9.63 -9.47
CA LYS A 26 -5.79 -10.40 -10.72
C LYS A 26 -4.55 -11.30 -10.68
N GLN A 27 -3.46 -10.84 -10.08
CA GLN A 27 -2.23 -11.63 -9.93
C GLN A 27 -2.34 -12.72 -8.84
N CYS A 28 -3.15 -12.51 -7.81
CA CYS A 28 -3.45 -13.53 -6.79
C CYS A 28 -4.34 -14.65 -7.34
N ASN A 29 -5.33 -14.30 -8.17
CA ASN A 29 -6.30 -15.25 -8.72
C ASN A 29 -5.77 -16.09 -9.90
N SER A 30 -4.49 -15.97 -10.27
CA SER A 30 -3.90 -16.72 -11.39
C SER A 30 -3.41 -18.12 -11.00
N VAL A 31 -3.70 -18.58 -9.78
CA VAL A 31 -3.26 -19.87 -9.22
C VAL A 31 -4.43 -20.64 -8.60
N SER A 32 -4.21 -21.90 -8.23
CA SER A 32 -5.20 -22.71 -7.51
C SER A 32 -5.46 -22.18 -6.09
N GLU A 33 -6.60 -22.53 -5.49
CA GLU A 33 -6.93 -22.16 -4.10
C GLU A 33 -5.85 -22.61 -3.12
N SER A 34 -5.30 -23.82 -3.31
CA SER A 34 -4.21 -24.35 -2.47
C SER A 34 -2.90 -23.57 -2.57
N GLU A 35 -2.73 -22.74 -3.60
CA GLU A 35 -1.53 -21.92 -3.82
C GLU A 35 -1.78 -20.43 -3.53
N PHE A 36 -3.03 -20.06 -3.25
CA PHE A 36 -3.45 -18.66 -3.12
C PHE A 36 -2.64 -17.91 -2.05
N GLU A 37 -2.48 -18.46 -0.85
CA GLU A 37 -1.74 -17.80 0.24
C GLU A 37 -0.28 -17.49 -0.15
N THR A 38 0.38 -18.47 -0.78
CA THR A 38 1.76 -18.31 -1.25
C THR A 38 1.85 -17.27 -2.37
N GLN A 39 0.87 -17.26 -3.28
CA GLN A 39 0.82 -16.28 -4.36
C GLN A 39 0.51 -14.88 -3.84
N ALA A 40 -0.43 -14.74 -2.92
CA ALA A 40 -0.79 -13.48 -2.27
C ALA A 40 0.42 -12.88 -1.54
N ALA A 41 1.21 -13.69 -0.83
CA ALA A 41 2.45 -13.23 -0.21
C ALA A 41 3.47 -12.68 -1.23
N LYS A 42 3.62 -13.35 -2.39
CA LYS A 42 4.50 -12.88 -3.47
C LYS A 42 4.00 -11.59 -4.10
N VAL A 43 2.69 -11.46 -4.32
CA VAL A 43 2.07 -10.26 -4.88
C VAL A 43 2.22 -9.09 -3.90
N SER A 44 1.96 -9.30 -2.60
CA SER A 44 2.17 -8.31 -1.55
C SER A 44 3.62 -7.81 -1.50
N ALA A 45 4.60 -8.72 -1.52
CA ALA A 45 6.02 -8.34 -1.58
C ALA A 45 6.35 -7.54 -2.86
N SER A 46 5.76 -7.92 -4.00
CA SER A 46 5.93 -7.21 -5.27
C SER A 46 5.31 -5.80 -5.23
N PHE A 47 4.16 -5.67 -4.58
CA PHE A 47 3.45 -4.41 -4.42
C PHE A 47 4.25 -3.42 -3.56
N MET A 48 4.79 -3.89 -2.43
CA MET A 48 5.69 -3.10 -1.58
C MET A 48 6.94 -2.64 -2.35
N TYR A 49 7.55 -3.53 -3.13
CA TYR A 49 8.71 -3.19 -3.96
C TYR A 49 8.38 -2.17 -5.06
N ALA A 50 7.20 -2.29 -5.69
CA ALA A 50 6.73 -1.33 -6.68
C ALA A 50 6.56 0.07 -6.07
N ASN A 51 5.92 0.16 -4.89
CA ASN A 51 5.77 1.41 -4.16
C ASN A 51 7.15 2.05 -3.87
N ALA A 52 8.10 1.28 -3.34
CA ALA A 52 9.45 1.78 -3.04
C ALA A 52 10.19 2.32 -4.28
N ARG A 53 10.04 1.67 -5.44
CA ARG A 53 10.65 2.14 -6.70
C ARG A 53 9.99 3.42 -7.19
N PHE A 54 8.67 3.48 -7.17
CA PHE A 54 7.92 4.64 -7.61
C PHE A 54 8.22 5.86 -6.73
N SER A 55 8.17 5.71 -5.41
CA SER A 55 8.45 6.78 -4.45
C SER A 55 9.89 7.29 -4.55
N THR A 56 10.87 6.39 -4.75
CA THR A 56 12.27 6.76 -4.97
C THR A 56 12.43 7.55 -6.27
N TRP A 57 11.80 7.11 -7.36
CA TRP A 57 11.84 7.83 -8.64
C TRP A 57 11.20 9.22 -8.53
N LEU A 58 10.01 9.32 -7.95
CA LEU A 58 9.31 10.59 -7.74
C LEU A 58 10.16 11.56 -6.91
N THR A 59 10.79 11.05 -5.84
CA THR A 59 11.72 11.85 -5.03
C THR A 59 12.89 12.34 -5.87
N ALA A 60 13.52 11.47 -6.65
CA ALA A 60 14.66 11.82 -7.48
C ALA A 60 14.32 12.92 -8.51
N CYS A 61 13.10 12.94 -9.05
CA CYS A 61 12.63 14.01 -9.95
C CYS A 61 12.63 15.41 -9.30
N GLY A 62 12.60 15.49 -7.97
CA GLY A 62 12.69 16.75 -7.22
C GLY A 62 14.11 17.27 -6.97
N TYR A 63 15.15 16.49 -7.29
CA TYR A 63 16.55 16.87 -7.05
C TYR A 63 17.28 17.23 -8.34
N SER A 64 18.18 18.22 -8.25
CA SER A 64 19.03 18.62 -9.39
C SER A 64 20.33 17.82 -9.47
N ASN A 65 20.77 17.19 -8.39
CA ASN A 65 21.96 16.36 -8.35
C ASN A 65 21.85 15.24 -7.29
N ALA A 66 22.68 14.21 -7.44
CA ALA A 66 22.64 13.03 -6.60
C ALA A 66 23.20 13.24 -5.19
N ASP A 67 24.09 14.22 -4.97
CA ASP A 67 24.71 14.45 -3.67
C ASP A 67 23.71 15.09 -2.70
N ASP A 68 22.92 16.06 -3.16
CA ASP A 68 21.83 16.65 -2.37
C ASP A 68 20.78 15.59 -1.98
N MET A 69 20.42 14.71 -2.91
CA MET A 69 19.50 13.60 -2.62
C MET A 69 20.07 12.64 -1.56
N ARG A 70 21.37 12.32 -1.64
CA ARG A 70 22.05 11.46 -0.66
C ARG A 70 22.11 12.10 0.72
N ASN A 71 22.39 13.41 0.79
CA ASN A 71 22.44 14.15 2.05
C ASN A 71 21.07 14.15 2.76
N ASN A 72 19.98 14.05 2.01
CA ASN A 72 18.62 14.00 2.54
C ASN A 72 18.04 12.57 2.69
N LYS A 73 18.84 11.53 2.48
CA LYS A 73 18.37 10.13 2.46
C LYS A 73 17.50 9.76 3.66
N GLU A 74 17.98 10.02 4.87
CA GLU A 74 17.27 9.61 6.09
C GLU A 74 15.93 10.35 6.25
N LEU A 75 15.88 11.65 5.86
CA LEU A 75 14.64 12.42 5.86
C LEU A 75 13.62 11.85 4.86
N ILE A 76 14.08 11.49 3.65
CA ILE A 76 13.24 10.88 2.61
C ILE A 76 12.68 9.54 3.10
N LEU A 77 13.53 8.68 3.68
CA LEU A 77 13.10 7.36 4.17
C LEU A 77 12.09 7.50 5.32
N GLN A 78 12.37 8.38 6.28
CA GLN A 78 11.48 8.62 7.41
C GLN A 78 10.09 9.08 6.94
N TYR A 79 10.04 10.01 5.98
CA TYR A 79 8.77 10.47 5.41
C TYR A 79 7.92 9.31 4.87
N PHE A 80 8.46 8.47 3.99
CA PHE A 80 7.67 7.37 3.40
C PHE A 80 7.29 6.30 4.43
N LEU A 81 8.18 6.00 5.39
CA LEU A 81 7.87 5.03 6.44
C LEU A 81 6.76 5.52 7.37
N ASP A 82 6.77 6.80 7.74
CA ASP A 82 5.72 7.39 8.58
C ASP A 82 4.37 7.44 7.86
N GLN A 83 4.37 7.82 6.57
CA GLN A 83 3.15 7.80 5.76
C GLN A 83 2.56 6.39 5.64
N TYR A 84 3.40 5.40 5.31
CA TYR A 84 2.96 4.01 5.22
C TYR A 84 2.46 3.47 6.56
N LYS A 85 3.16 3.80 7.65
CA LYS A 85 2.79 3.39 9.00
C LYS A 85 1.41 3.93 9.38
N MET A 86 1.15 5.22 9.15
CA MET A 86 -0.14 5.85 9.44
C MET A 86 -1.29 5.14 8.70
N MET A 87 -1.17 4.96 7.38
CA MET A 87 -2.18 4.26 6.58
C MET A 87 -2.39 2.81 7.03
N LEU A 88 -1.30 2.12 7.40
CA LEU A 88 -1.37 0.74 7.89
C LEU A 88 -2.06 0.66 9.26
N GLU A 89 -1.77 1.58 10.17
CA GLU A 89 -2.39 1.64 11.49
C GLU A 89 -3.89 1.91 11.37
N ASP A 90 -4.31 2.85 10.51
CA ASP A 90 -5.73 3.16 10.28
C ASP A 90 -6.48 1.93 9.72
N ASN A 91 -5.93 1.27 8.69
CA ASN A 91 -6.54 0.06 8.13
C ASN A 91 -6.55 -1.10 9.13
N PHE A 92 -5.50 -1.24 9.94
CA PHE A 92 -5.42 -2.28 10.96
C PHE A 92 -6.53 -2.09 12.00
N GLU A 93 -6.71 -0.87 12.52
CA GLU A 93 -7.73 -0.58 13.52
C GLU A 93 -9.15 -0.77 12.97
N GLU A 94 -9.39 -0.39 11.70
CA GLU A 94 -10.64 -0.62 11.00
C GLU A 94 -10.98 -2.12 10.87
N TYR A 95 -10.02 -2.94 10.42
CA TYR A 95 -10.20 -4.39 10.33
C TYR A 95 -10.31 -5.06 11.70
N ALA A 96 -9.58 -4.58 12.72
CA ALA A 96 -9.67 -5.09 14.08
C ALA A 96 -11.04 -4.79 14.71
N SER A 97 -11.58 -3.59 14.46
CA SER A 97 -12.88 -3.15 14.97
C SER A 97 -14.06 -3.88 14.31
N ASN A 98 -13.94 -4.21 13.03
CA ASN A 98 -15.00 -4.84 12.23
C ASN A 98 -14.72 -6.32 11.90
N PHE A 99 -13.82 -6.96 12.66
CA PHE A 99 -13.28 -8.28 12.34
C PHE A 99 -14.36 -9.33 12.08
N GLU A 100 -15.32 -9.47 13.00
CA GLU A 100 -16.38 -10.47 12.90
C GLU A 100 -17.28 -10.25 11.67
N GLU A 101 -17.49 -8.99 11.26
CA GLU A 101 -18.29 -8.66 10.08
C GLU A 101 -17.53 -8.94 8.78
N TYR A 102 -16.25 -8.54 8.71
CA TYR A 102 -15.45 -8.69 7.50
C TYR A 102 -14.97 -10.12 7.27
N MET A 103 -14.78 -10.90 8.33
CA MET A 103 -14.15 -12.23 8.24
C MET A 103 -15.14 -13.40 8.38
N ASN A 104 -16.37 -13.19 8.86
CA ASN A 104 -17.40 -14.24 8.93
C ASN A 104 -18.47 -14.16 7.82
N VAL A 105 -18.14 -13.57 6.68
CA VAL A 105 -19.00 -13.65 5.49
C VAL A 105 -19.02 -15.11 4.99
N GLU A 106 -20.20 -15.62 4.63
CA GLU A 106 -20.36 -16.98 4.05
C GLU A 106 -19.33 -17.22 2.93
N ALA A 107 -18.80 -18.44 2.83
CA ALA A 107 -17.57 -18.77 2.08
C ALA A 107 -17.55 -18.38 0.59
N GLU A 108 -18.70 -18.10 -0.03
CA GLU A 108 -18.81 -17.62 -1.41
C GLU A 108 -18.63 -16.08 -1.55
N GLU A 109 -18.66 -15.35 -0.44
CA GLU A 109 -18.56 -13.88 -0.34
C GLU A 109 -17.30 -13.41 0.40
N VAL A 110 -16.30 -14.27 0.59
CA VAL A 110 -15.00 -13.83 1.11
C VAL A 110 -14.47 -12.75 0.17
N LYS A 111 -14.54 -11.49 0.63
CA LYS A 111 -14.01 -10.31 -0.05
C LYS A 111 -12.55 -10.59 -0.36
N ARG A 112 -12.28 -11.02 -1.59
CA ARG A 112 -10.92 -11.18 -2.12
C ARG A 112 -10.32 -9.78 -2.17
N PHE A 113 -9.64 -9.41 -1.09
CA PHE A 113 -9.02 -8.12 -0.83
C PHE A 113 -9.82 -6.93 -1.38
N VAL A 114 -10.67 -6.34 -0.54
CA VAL A 114 -10.79 -4.87 -0.61
C VAL A 114 -9.58 -4.35 0.16
#